data_AF-A0A8T6G6R0-F1
#
_entry.id   AF-A0A8T6G6R0-F1
#
_cell.length_a   1.000
_cell.length_b   1.000
_cell.length_c   1.000
_cell.angle_alpha   90.00
_cell.angle_beta   90.00
_cell.angle_gamma   90.00
#
_symmetry.space_group_name_H-M   'P 1'
#
loop_
_entity.id
_entity.type
_entity.pdbx_description
1 polymer ?
#
loop_
_entity_poly.entity_id
_entity_poly.type
_entity_poly.pdbx_seq_one_letter_code
_entity_poly.pdbx_strand_id
1 'polypeptide(L)'
;MNWLDVVLIGIVVIGALRGYRIGLLGALVNVAALVLAALIASQVVYGLGLVGNGYFRLSASVIVVIYWLIGAVTVVVIQYAWNILRRALGIVTLGASSLVDRVGGLLLGVALGGMLAAIIVLGLARLTYDLPLESTNIAGAVLNVREGLESTLAESVVVRLFITIADDLPYDAFGLITQGFEQALELVERRI
;
A
#
# COMPACT_ATOMS: atom_id res chain seq x y z
N MET A 1 -21.94 1.09 -4.69
CA MET A 1 -21.00 1.59 -3.67
C MET A 1 -21.24 0.82 -2.39
N ASN A 2 -20.21 0.19 -1.83
CA ASN A 2 -20.30 -0.57 -0.59
C ASN A 2 -19.58 0.15 0.56
N TRP A 3 -19.56 -0.47 1.75
CA TRP A 3 -18.92 0.13 2.93
C TRP A 3 -17.41 0.33 2.74
N LEU A 4 -16.75 -0.53 1.95
CA LEU A 4 -15.33 -0.42 1.63
C LEU A 4 -15.06 0.85 0.82
N ASP A 5 -15.91 1.19 -0.15
CA ASP A 5 -15.78 2.43 -0.93
C ASP A 5 -15.76 3.67 -0.02
N VAL A 6 -16.66 3.71 0.98
CA VAL A 6 -16.73 4.83 1.94
C VAL A 6 -15.44 4.95 2.75
N VAL A 7 -14.88 3.83 3.19
CA VAL A 7 -13.62 3.80 3.94
C VAL A 7 -12.46 4.27 3.06
N LEU A 8 -12.34 3.74 1.84
CA LEU A 8 -11.24 4.09 0.93
C LEU A 8 -11.28 5.56 0.51
N ILE A 9 -12.46 6.08 0.17
CA ILE A 9 -12.64 7.52 -0.11
C ILE A 9 -12.29 8.35 1.12
N GLY A 10 -12.73 7.94 2.31
CA GLY A 10 -12.39 8.61 3.56
C GLY A 10 -10.89 8.71 3.78
N ILE A 11 -10.13 7.65 3.50
CA ILE A 11 -8.66 7.64 3.60
C ILE A 11 -8.03 8.61 2.60
N VAL A 12 -8.51 8.64 1.35
CA VAL A 12 -8.04 9.58 0.32
C VAL A 12 -8.28 11.02 0.74
N VAL A 13 -9.48 11.32 1.24
CA VAL A 13 -9.84 12.67 1.72
C VAL A 13 -8.98 13.07 2.92
N ILE A 14 -8.78 12.18 3.90
CA ILE A 14 -7.89 12.43 5.05
C ILE A 14 -6.45 12.67 4.59
N GLY A 15 -5.97 11.88 3.62
CA GLY A 15 -4.68 12.04 2.98
C GLY A 15 -4.52 13.43 2.37
N ALA A 16 -5.48 13.86 1.56
CA ALA A 16 -5.50 15.18 0.93
C ALA A 16 -5.49 16.32 1.97
N LEU A 17 -6.34 16.22 3.00
CA LEU A 17 -6.41 17.22 4.07
C LEU A 17 -5.12 17.29 4.89
N ARG A 18 -4.48 16.15 5.18
CA ARG A 18 -3.17 16.11 5.85
C ARG A 18 -2.07 16.67 4.95
N GLY A 19 -2.06 16.31 3.67
CA GLY A 19 -1.10 16.82 2.70
C GLY A 19 -1.14 18.35 2.58
N TYR A 20 -2.33 18.92 2.52
CA TYR A 20 -2.52 20.38 2.52
C TYR A 20 -1.93 21.06 3.77
N ARG A 21 -2.05 20.43 4.95
CA ARG A 21 -1.52 20.98 6.22
C ARG A 21 -0.01 20.84 6.37
N ILE A 22 0.56 19.76 5.83
CA ILE A 22 1.97 19.42 5.99
C ILE A 22 2.84 20.10 4.91
N GLY A 23 2.23 20.49 3.78
CA GLY A 23 2.93 21.11 2.65
C GLY A 23 3.57 20.08 1.71
N LEU A 24 4.16 20.56 0.61
CA LEU A 24 4.70 19.74 -0.48
C LEU A 24 5.82 18.83 0.02
N LEU A 25 6.83 19.39 0.69
CA LEU A 25 8.00 18.61 1.11
C LEU A 25 7.64 17.54 2.14
N GLY A 26 6.81 17.86 3.13
CA GLY A 26 6.44 16.86 4.13
C GLY A 26 5.50 15.79 3.55
N ALA A 27 4.63 16.14 2.58
CA ALA A 27 3.85 15.15 1.86
C ALA A 27 4.75 14.23 1.00
N LEU A 28 5.75 14.78 0.31
CA LEU A 28 6.73 14.01 -0.47
C LEU A 28 7.48 13.00 0.41
N VAL A 29 7.94 13.42 1.58
CA VAL A 29 8.64 12.53 2.52
C VAL A 29 7.74 11.41 3.02
N ASN A 30 6.45 11.70 3.27
CA ASN A 30 5.50 10.64 3.61
C ASN A 30 5.28 9.66 2.45
N VAL A 31 5.27 10.13 1.20
CA VAL A 31 5.14 9.24 0.02
C VAL A 31 6.36 8.33 -0.03
N ALA A 32 7.55 8.91 0.06
CA ALA A 32 8.80 8.16 0.10
C ALA A 32 8.84 7.17 1.27
N ALA A 33 8.33 7.56 2.44
CA ALA A 33 8.25 6.69 3.61
C ALA A 33 7.38 5.46 3.35
N LEU A 34 6.25 5.63 2.65
CA LEU A 34 5.34 4.54 2.33
C LEU A 34 5.93 3.59 1.27
N VAL A 35 6.63 4.14 0.28
CA VAL A 35 7.39 3.34 -0.71
C VAL A 35 8.47 2.52 0.00
N LEU A 36 9.30 3.15 0.82
CA LEU A 36 10.36 2.47 1.57
C LEU A 36 9.81 1.42 2.53
N ALA A 37 8.68 1.70 3.17
CA ALA A 37 7.96 0.74 4.02
C ALA A 37 7.57 -0.53 3.26
N ALA A 38 7.03 -0.39 2.05
CA ALA A 38 6.68 -1.54 1.22
C ALA A 38 7.92 -2.32 0.73
N LEU A 39 9.01 -1.65 0.35
CA LEU A 39 10.27 -2.31 -0.03
C LEU A 39 10.86 -3.12 1.13
N ILE A 40 10.95 -2.52 2.32
CA ILE A 40 11.52 -3.17 3.50
C ILE A 40 10.62 -4.34 3.94
N ALA A 41 9.30 -4.15 3.95
CA ALA A 41 8.36 -5.22 4.27
C ALA A 41 8.49 -6.41 3.30
N SER A 42 8.63 -6.13 2.00
CA SER A 42 8.87 -7.14 0.98
C SER A 42 10.13 -7.94 1.28
N GLN A 43 11.26 -7.26 1.48
CA GLN A 43 12.54 -7.93 1.77
C GLN A 43 12.48 -8.78 3.04
N VAL A 44 11.82 -8.31 4.10
CA VAL A 44 11.70 -9.10 5.34
C VAL A 44 10.83 -10.33 5.13
N VAL A 45 9.71 -10.22 4.42
CA VAL A 45 8.84 -11.39 4.14
C VAL A 45 9.57 -12.41 3.25
N TYR A 46 10.31 -11.96 2.23
CA TYR A 46 11.16 -12.84 1.43
C TYR A 46 12.25 -13.50 2.27
N GLY A 47 12.94 -12.74 3.13
CA GLY A 47 13.98 -13.27 4.01
C GLY A 47 13.44 -14.31 5.00
N LEU A 48 12.25 -14.09 5.56
CA LEU A 48 11.57 -15.06 6.43
C LEU A 48 11.16 -16.33 5.65
N GLY A 49 10.80 -16.19 4.37
CA GLY A 49 10.54 -17.32 3.48
C GLY A 49 11.77 -18.15 3.13
N LEU A 50 12.95 -17.51 3.01
CA LEU A 50 14.22 -18.17 2.65
C LEU A 50 14.99 -18.77 3.86
N VAL A 51 14.82 -18.22 5.07
CA VAL A 51 15.40 -18.79 6.31
C VAL A 51 14.62 -20.03 6.78
N GLY A 52 13.39 -20.20 6.30
CA GLY A 52 12.61 -21.42 6.49
C GLY A 52 13.06 -22.51 5.51
N ASN A 53 13.96 -23.39 5.94
CA ASN A 53 14.24 -24.67 5.29
C ASN A 53 12.95 -25.54 5.18
N GLY A 54 11.99 -25.21 4.33
CA GLY A 54 10.81 -26.02 3.99
C GLY A 54 9.76 -26.29 5.08
N TYR A 55 9.99 -25.93 6.36
CA TYR A 55 9.10 -26.35 7.46
C TYR A 55 7.99 -25.33 7.83
N PHE A 56 8.18 -24.03 7.59
CA PHE A 56 7.21 -23.00 8.00
C PHE A 56 6.51 -22.37 6.79
N ARG A 57 5.33 -22.90 6.44
CA ARG A 57 4.40 -22.21 5.53
C ARG A 57 3.65 -21.14 6.32
N LEU A 58 3.99 -19.87 6.11
CA LEU A 58 3.22 -18.75 6.66
C LEU A 58 1.85 -18.70 5.96
N SER A 59 0.78 -18.61 6.76
CA SER A 59 -0.56 -18.39 6.22
C SER A 59 -0.68 -16.96 5.67
N ALA A 60 -1.61 -16.74 4.72
CA ALA A 60 -1.82 -15.42 4.13
C ALA A 60 -2.08 -14.33 5.19
N SER A 61 -2.81 -14.65 6.26
CA SER A 61 -3.06 -13.71 7.36
C SER A 61 -1.79 -13.29 8.10
N VAL A 62 -0.87 -14.21 8.34
CA VAL A 62 0.40 -13.89 9.01
C VAL A 62 1.26 -12.99 8.12
N ILE A 63 1.32 -13.27 6.82
CA ILE A 63 2.07 -12.45 5.85
C ILE A 63 1.53 -11.01 5.83
N VAL A 64 0.21 -10.83 5.77
CA VAL A 64 -0.42 -9.50 5.78
C VAL A 64 -0.10 -8.77 7.09
N VAL A 65 -0.18 -9.44 8.24
CA VAL A 65 0.15 -8.83 9.54
C VAL A 65 1.61 -8.37 9.59
N ILE A 66 2.55 -9.18 9.10
CA ILE A 66 3.98 -8.82 9.04
C ILE A 66 4.19 -7.59 8.15
N TYR A 67 3.57 -7.57 6.97
CA TYR A 67 3.65 -6.43 6.06
C TYR A 67 3.16 -5.13 6.71
N TRP A 68 2.02 -5.18 7.39
CA TRP A 68 1.43 -4.01 8.04
C TRP A 68 2.26 -3.55 9.24
N LEU A 69 2.77 -4.48 10.03
CA LEU A 69 3.60 -4.18 11.19
C LEU A 69 4.93 -3.54 10.78
N ILE A 70 5.64 -4.13 9.82
CA ILE A 70 6.92 -3.60 9.33
C ILE A 70 6.70 -2.27 8.61
N GLY A 71 5.62 -2.17 7.84
CA GLY A 71 5.26 -0.94 7.16
C GLY A 71 5.02 0.21 8.16
N ALA A 72 4.25 -0.05 9.21
CA ALA A 72 3.97 0.92 10.27
C ALA A 72 5.26 1.35 11.01
N VAL A 73 6.11 0.39 11.39
CA VAL A 73 7.39 0.68 12.06
C VAL A 73 8.29 1.54 11.16
N THR A 74 8.43 1.16 9.89
CA THR A 74 9.25 1.91 8.92
C THR A 74 8.76 3.35 8.77
N VAL A 75 7.44 3.55 8.58
CA VAL A 75 6.84 4.87 8.47
C VAL A 75 7.10 5.72 9.72
N VAL A 76 6.99 5.13 10.92
CA VAL A 76 7.27 5.83 12.19
C VAL A 76 8.74 6.25 12.29
N VAL A 77 9.67 5.35 11.95
CA VAL A 77 11.12 5.64 11.98
C VAL A 77 11.46 6.78 11.01
N ILE A 78 10.92 6.74 9.79
CA ILE A 78 11.17 7.77 8.77
C ILE A 78 10.57 9.11 9.20
N GLN A 79 9.36 9.12 9.78
CA GLN A 79 8.77 10.35 10.31
C GLN A 79 9.58 10.94 11.47
N TYR A 80 10.15 10.09 12.33
CA TYR A 80 11.04 10.54 13.39
C TYR A 80 12.31 11.19 12.80
N ALA A 81 12.94 10.55 11.81
CA ALA A 81 14.09 11.10 11.10
C ALA A 81 13.75 12.43 10.40
N TRP A 82 12.59 12.52 9.74
CA TRP A 82 12.10 13.76 9.12
C TRP A 82 11.93 14.89 10.13
N ASN A 83 11.41 14.59 11.33
CA ASN A 83 11.21 15.59 12.37
C ASN A 83 12.53 16.20 12.88
N ILE A 84 13.63 15.45 12.79
CA ILE A 84 14.98 15.93 13.08
C ILE A 84 15.50 16.71 11.87
N LEU A 85 15.41 16.12 10.67
CA LEU A 85 15.92 16.71 9.44
C LEU A 85 15.27 18.06 9.12
N ARG A 86 13.95 18.20 9.31
CA ARG A 86 13.24 19.48 9.08
C ARG A 86 13.73 20.61 9.98
N ARG A 87 14.22 20.30 11.18
CA ARG A 87 14.81 21.31 12.10
C ARG A 87 16.16 21.79 11.58
N ALA A 88 16.92 20.89 10.95
CA ALA A 88 18.20 21.21 10.31
C ALA A 88 18.00 21.91 8.94
N LEU A 89 16.95 21.56 8.20
CA LEU A 89 16.60 22.12 6.88
C LEU A 89 15.95 23.51 6.94
N GLY A 90 16.09 24.25 8.04
CA GLY A 90 15.33 25.48 8.36
C GLY A 90 15.37 26.66 7.36
N ILE A 91 15.84 26.50 6.11
CA ILE A 91 16.13 27.58 5.16
C ILE A 91 15.69 27.29 3.70
N VAL A 92 15.46 26.06 3.25
CA VAL A 92 15.42 25.80 1.79
C VAL A 92 14.10 26.18 1.08
N THR A 93 13.00 26.43 1.80
CA THR A 93 11.69 26.75 1.17
C THR A 93 11.18 28.18 1.37
N LEU A 94 11.99 29.10 1.89
CA LEU A 94 11.57 30.49 2.18
C LEU A 94 11.08 31.29 0.95
N GLY A 95 11.12 30.73 -0.26
CA GLY A 95 10.70 31.40 -1.50
C GLY A 95 9.63 30.69 -2.35
N ALA A 96 9.17 29.49 -2.00
CA ALA A 96 8.04 28.90 -2.71
C ALA A 96 6.75 29.60 -2.27
N SER A 97 6.00 30.18 -3.20
CA SER A 97 4.67 30.75 -2.95
C SER A 97 3.88 29.80 -2.05
N SER A 98 3.35 30.30 -0.93
CA SER A 98 2.62 29.51 0.07
C SER A 98 1.42 28.75 -0.53
N LEU A 99 0.96 29.15 -1.72
CA LEU A 99 -0.04 28.45 -2.50
C LEU A 99 0.52 27.21 -3.21
N VAL A 100 1.72 27.31 -3.81
CA VAL A 100 2.37 26.17 -4.50
C VAL A 100 2.69 25.06 -3.51
N ASP A 101 3.21 25.42 -2.33
CA ASP A 101 3.50 24.44 -1.27
C ASP A 101 2.23 23.72 -0.76
N ARG A 102 1.13 24.47 -0.58
CA ARG A 102 -0.15 23.90 -0.13
C ARG A 102 -0.86 23.07 -1.18
N VAL A 103 -0.90 23.53 -2.44
CA VAL A 103 -1.52 22.80 -3.55
C VAL A 103 -0.71 21.56 -3.88
N GLY A 104 0.62 21.68 -3.93
CA GLY A 104 1.51 20.55 -4.10
C GLY A 104 1.37 19.52 -2.97
N GLY A 105 1.31 19.98 -1.72
CA GLY A 105 1.02 19.14 -0.55
C GLY A 105 -0.34 18.44 -0.65
N LEU A 106 -1.37 19.12 -1.14
CA LEU A 106 -2.70 18.52 -1.36
C LEU A 106 -2.66 17.40 -2.40
N LEU A 107 -2.03 17.64 -3.56
CA LEU A 107 -1.90 16.64 -4.63
C LEU A 107 -1.12 15.40 -4.15
N LEU A 108 0.00 15.61 -3.46
CA LEU A 108 0.75 14.52 -2.84
C LEU A 108 -0.03 13.84 -1.71
N GLY A 109 -0.89 14.59 -1.00
CA GLY A 109 -1.81 14.05 -0.01
C GLY A 109 -2.86 13.11 -0.61
N VAL A 110 -3.41 13.46 -1.78
CA VAL A 110 -4.29 12.56 -2.54
C VAL A 110 -3.54 11.30 -2.95
N ALA A 111 -2.31 11.44 -3.49
CA ALA A 111 -1.47 10.31 -3.85
C ALA A 111 -1.18 9.40 -2.65
N LEU A 112 -0.84 9.97 -1.49
CA LEU A 112 -0.66 9.26 -0.23
C LEU A 112 -1.88 8.44 0.17
N GLY A 113 -3.05 9.08 0.15
CA GLY A 113 -4.31 8.43 0.48
C GLY A 113 -4.65 7.31 -0.51
N GLY A 114 -4.37 7.53 -1.80
CA GLY A 114 -4.51 6.51 -2.84
C GLY A 114 -3.59 5.31 -2.63
N MET A 115 -2.32 5.55 -2.28
CA MET A 115 -1.37 4.47 -1.95
C MET A 115 -1.79 3.70 -0.69
N LEU A 116 -2.30 4.38 0.34
CA LEU A 116 -2.82 3.70 1.54
C LEU A 116 -4.07 2.87 1.21
N ALA A 117 -4.97 3.40 0.38
CA ALA A 117 -6.11 2.66 -0.14
C ALA A 117 -5.65 1.41 -0.91
N ALA A 118 -4.64 1.54 -1.78
CA ALA A 118 -4.03 0.44 -2.51
C ALA A 118 -3.51 -0.67 -1.58
N ILE A 119 -2.74 -0.29 -0.55
CA ILE A 119 -2.20 -1.23 0.45
C ILE A 119 -3.33 -1.99 1.17
N ILE A 120 -4.44 -1.31 1.47
CA ILE A 120 -5.60 -1.94 2.10
C ILE A 120 -6.27 -2.93 1.14
N VAL A 121 -6.50 -2.52 -0.11
CA VAL A 121 -7.09 -3.40 -1.14
C VAL A 121 -6.24 -4.63 -1.37
N LEU A 122 -4.92 -4.46 -1.54
CA LEU A 122 -3.96 -5.56 -1.67
C LEU A 122 -3.96 -6.47 -0.44
N GLY A 123 -3.96 -5.89 0.77
CA GLY A 123 -4.06 -6.64 2.02
C GLY A 123 -5.34 -7.46 2.11
N LEU A 124 -6.48 -6.88 1.76
CA LEU A 124 -7.78 -7.57 1.75
C LEU A 124 -7.84 -8.65 0.68
N ALA A 125 -7.33 -8.39 -0.53
CA ALA A 125 -7.24 -9.38 -1.59
C ALA A 125 -6.39 -10.57 -1.14
N ARG A 126 -5.24 -10.30 -0.50
CA ARG A 126 -4.38 -11.34 0.06
C ARG A 126 -5.02 -12.12 1.20
N LEU A 127 -5.85 -11.48 2.03
CA LEU A 127 -6.64 -12.16 3.07
C LEU A 127 -7.79 -13.00 2.47
N THR A 128 -8.31 -12.58 1.32
CA THR A 128 -9.40 -13.26 0.62
C THR A 128 -8.93 -14.56 0.00
N TYR A 129 -7.75 -14.55 -0.63
CA TYR A 129 -7.17 -15.70 -1.31
C TYR A 129 -5.94 -16.23 -0.56
N ASP A 130 -6.07 -17.42 0.01
CA ASP A 130 -4.95 -18.10 0.67
C ASP A 130 -4.03 -18.77 -0.36
N LEU A 131 -3.17 -17.95 -0.97
CA LEU A 131 -2.14 -18.36 -1.92
C LEU A 131 -0.80 -18.65 -1.21
N PRO A 132 0.01 -19.62 -1.68
CA PRO A 132 1.43 -19.71 -1.35
C PRO A 132 2.22 -18.48 -1.83
N LEU A 133 3.39 -18.20 -1.25
CA LEU A 133 4.26 -17.09 -1.68
C LEU A 133 4.93 -17.33 -3.05
N GLU A 134 5.07 -18.60 -3.47
CA GLU A 134 5.74 -19.03 -4.71
C GLU A 134 4.83 -19.88 -5.62
N SER A 135 3.51 -19.62 -5.64
CA SER A 135 2.63 -20.35 -6.55
C SER A 135 2.85 -19.89 -7.99
N THR A 136 3.44 -20.75 -8.82
CA THR A 136 3.51 -20.57 -10.28
C THR A 136 2.22 -20.98 -11.01
N ASN A 137 1.28 -21.64 -10.31
CA ASN A 137 0.00 -22.10 -10.86
C ASN A 137 -1.18 -21.60 -10.03
N ILE A 138 -1.86 -20.55 -10.51
CA ILE A 138 -2.99 -19.90 -9.84
C ILE A 138 -4.22 -20.83 -9.77
N ALA A 139 -4.46 -21.63 -10.82
CA ALA A 139 -5.66 -22.45 -10.96
C ALA A 139 -5.77 -23.64 -9.98
N GLY A 140 -4.67 -24.05 -9.34
CA GLY A 140 -4.63 -25.16 -8.38
C GLY A 140 -4.15 -24.78 -6.98
N ALA A 141 -3.73 -23.52 -6.77
CA ALA A 141 -3.10 -23.07 -5.53
C ALA A 141 -4.03 -22.28 -4.59
N VAL A 142 -5.27 -21.99 -5.01
CA VAL A 142 -6.27 -21.38 -4.13
C VAL A 142 -6.73 -22.42 -3.12
N LEU A 143 -6.16 -22.35 -1.91
CA LEU A 143 -6.46 -23.32 -0.84
C LEU A 143 -7.82 -23.04 -0.21
N ASN A 144 -8.20 -21.76 -0.13
CA ASN A 144 -9.45 -21.31 0.45
C ASN A 144 -9.77 -19.90 -0.01
N VAL A 145 -11.07 -19.59 -0.14
CA VAL A 145 -11.59 -18.28 -0.53
C VAL A 145 -12.53 -17.77 0.54
N ARG A 146 -12.31 -16.54 1.01
CA ARG A 146 -13.23 -15.87 1.95
C ARG A 146 -14.32 -15.12 1.18
N GLU A 147 -15.39 -15.81 0.84
CA GLU A 147 -16.49 -15.32 -0.02
C GLU A 147 -17.03 -13.94 0.38
N GLY A 148 -17.15 -13.64 1.68
CA GLY A 148 -17.64 -12.33 2.13
C GLY A 148 -16.68 -11.16 1.88
N LEU A 149 -15.36 -11.41 1.87
CA LEU A 149 -14.38 -10.39 1.48
C LEU A 149 -14.29 -10.29 -0.05
N GLU A 150 -14.39 -11.42 -0.74
CA GLU A 150 -14.41 -11.48 -2.21
C GLU A 150 -15.57 -10.67 -2.78
N SER A 151 -16.80 -10.87 -2.27
CA SER A 151 -17.97 -10.10 -2.71
C SER A 151 -17.81 -8.61 -2.42
N THR A 152 -17.28 -8.26 -1.25
CA THR A 152 -17.01 -6.85 -0.89
C THR A 152 -15.97 -6.23 -1.83
N LEU A 153 -14.92 -6.94 -2.21
CA LEU A 153 -13.92 -6.43 -3.15
C LEU A 153 -14.50 -6.31 -4.57
N ALA A 154 -15.24 -7.33 -5.03
CA ALA A 154 -15.83 -7.38 -6.37
C ALA A 154 -16.96 -6.38 -6.58
N GLU A 155 -17.70 -6.00 -5.53
CA GLU A 155 -18.78 -5.01 -5.61
C GLU A 155 -18.27 -3.56 -5.49
N SER A 156 -17.02 -3.35 -5.03
CA SER A 156 -16.47 -2.01 -4.80
C SER A 156 -16.19 -1.26 -6.09
N VAL A 157 -16.63 -0.01 -6.17
CA VAL A 157 -16.36 0.88 -7.31
C VAL A 157 -14.94 1.44 -7.23
N VAL A 158 -14.46 1.73 -6.02
CA VAL A 158 -13.11 2.28 -5.80
C VAL A 158 -12.04 1.23 -6.09
N VAL A 159 -12.29 -0.05 -5.76
CA VAL A 159 -11.39 -1.16 -6.11
C VAL A 159 -11.26 -1.30 -7.63
N ARG A 160 -12.38 -1.21 -8.39
CA ARG A 160 -12.35 -1.20 -9.86
C ARG A 160 -11.48 -0.08 -10.41
N LEU A 161 -11.72 1.15 -9.94
CA LEU A 161 -10.93 2.31 -10.34
C LEU A 161 -9.45 2.11 -10.03
N PHE A 162 -9.13 1.53 -8.87
CA PHE A 162 -7.75 1.24 -8.49
C PHE A 162 -7.09 0.25 -9.43
N ILE A 163 -7.75 -0.86 -9.77
CA ILE A 163 -7.21 -1.88 -10.68
C ILE A 163 -6.93 -1.27 -12.04
N THR A 164 -7.86 -0.49 -12.60
CA THR A 164 -7.65 0.22 -13.88
C THR A 164 -6.43 1.14 -13.84
N ILE A 165 -6.22 1.88 -12.75
CA ILE A 165 -5.03 2.75 -12.60
C ILE A 165 -3.76 1.92 -12.42
N ALA A 166 -3.86 0.77 -11.76
CA ALA A 166 -2.73 -0.13 -11.50
C ALA A 166 -2.25 -0.82 -12.78
N ASP A 167 -3.15 -1.20 -13.69
CA ASP A 167 -2.81 -1.81 -14.98
C ASP A 167 -2.06 -0.85 -15.92
N ASP A 168 -2.29 0.45 -15.77
CA ASP A 168 -1.58 1.49 -16.52
C ASP A 168 -0.15 1.74 -15.98
N LEU A 169 0.19 1.19 -14.80
CA LEU A 169 1.54 1.27 -14.24
C LEU A 169 2.39 0.09 -14.72
N PRO A 170 3.69 0.29 -15.05
CA PRO A 170 4.53 -0.83 -15.43
C PRO A 170 4.61 -1.82 -14.25
N TYR A 171 4.18 -3.06 -14.47
CA TYR A 171 4.10 -4.13 -13.47
C TYR A 171 5.42 -4.36 -12.70
N ASP A 172 6.56 -4.06 -13.35
CA ASP A 172 7.91 -4.22 -12.81
C ASP A 172 8.47 -2.94 -12.14
N ALA A 173 7.72 -1.84 -12.10
CA ALA A 173 8.28 -0.51 -11.86
C ALA A 173 8.91 -0.30 -10.48
N PHE A 174 8.62 -1.15 -9.49
CA PHE A 174 9.16 -0.90 -8.15
C PHE A 174 9.50 -2.11 -7.27
N GLY A 175 9.22 -3.36 -7.66
CA GLY A 175 9.47 -4.52 -6.77
C GLY A 175 8.85 -4.37 -5.36
N LEU A 176 7.81 -3.53 -5.24
CA LEU A 176 7.19 -3.08 -3.98
C LEU A 176 6.22 -4.09 -3.39
N ILE A 177 5.74 -5.01 -4.22
CA ILE A 177 4.63 -5.90 -3.93
C ILE A 177 5.13 -7.31 -4.25
N THR A 178 5.04 -8.25 -3.30
CA THR A 178 5.43 -9.64 -3.57
C THR A 178 4.44 -10.30 -4.55
N GLN A 179 4.91 -11.29 -5.33
CA GLN A 179 4.10 -12.04 -6.30
C GLN A 179 2.76 -12.55 -5.75
N GLY A 180 2.70 -12.93 -4.46
CA GLY A 180 1.46 -13.39 -3.83
C GLY A 180 0.36 -12.32 -3.67
N PHE A 181 0.69 -11.03 -3.63
CA PHE A 181 -0.30 -9.95 -3.62
C PHE A 181 -0.78 -9.60 -5.03
N GLU A 182 0.12 -9.68 -6.02
CA GLU A 182 -0.21 -9.51 -7.45
C GLU A 182 -1.23 -10.56 -7.90
N GLN A 183 -0.94 -11.84 -7.64
CA GLN A 183 -1.86 -12.95 -7.96
C GLN A 183 -3.21 -12.80 -7.24
N ALA A 184 -3.21 -12.32 -5.99
CA ALA A 184 -4.43 -12.08 -5.26
C ALA A 184 -5.26 -10.95 -5.88
N LEU A 185 -4.62 -9.89 -6.41
CA LEU A 185 -5.28 -8.79 -7.09
C LEU A 185 -5.86 -9.24 -8.45
N GLU A 186 -5.10 -10.03 -9.21
CA GLU A 186 -5.56 -10.62 -10.49
C GLU A 186 -6.81 -11.47 -10.29
N LEU A 187 -6.90 -12.21 -9.18
CA LEU A 187 -8.10 -12.99 -8.83
C LEU A 187 -9.30 -12.09 -8.48
N VAL A 188 -9.07 -10.92 -7.88
CA VAL A 188 -10.15 -9.93 -7.65
C VAL A 188 -10.61 -9.33 -8.99
N GLU A 189 -9.68 -8.98 -9.88
CA GLU A 189 -9.97 -8.42 -11.20
C GLU A 189 -10.84 -9.36 -12.05
N ARG A 190 -10.50 -10.65 -12.10
CA ARG A 190 -11.28 -11.66 -12.83
C ARG A 190 -12.73 -11.80 -12.35
N ARG A 191 -13.06 -11.28 -11.17
CA ARG A 191 -14.38 -11.38 -10.54
C ARG A 191 -15.22 -10.10 -10.66
N ILE A 192 -14.61 -9.02 -11.13
CA ILE A 192 -15.20 -7.69 -11.31
C ILE A 192 -15.92 -7.58 -12.65
#